data_AF-A0A3C1FBK2-F1
#
_entry.id   AF-A0A3C1FBK2-F1
#
_cell.length_a   1.000
_cell.length_b   1.000
_cell.length_c   1.000
_cell.angle_alpha   90.00
_cell.angle_beta   90.00
_cell.angle_gamma   90.00
#
_symmetry.space_group_name_H-M   'P 1'
#
loop_
_entity.id
_entity.type
_entity.pdbx_description
1 polymer ?
#
loop_
_entity_poly.entity_id
_entity_poly.type
_entity_poly.pdbx_seq_one_letter_code
_entity_poly.pdbx_strand_id
1 'polypeptide(L)'
;ISNLRALGKRVLMVGDGFNDIIALLRADAGVVYASGRNVYNNWVDVLIKSRDLYPVADLFKINKKLHRIITVNVLLAVLITFAGCAGLVWFMPQAGWTWIVGGALAVAGLVFLNSTRMLNIK
;
A
#
# COMPACT_ATOMS: atom_id res chain seq x y z
N ILE A 1 -18.54 13.33 7.36
CA ILE A 1 -17.83 12.04 7.13
C ILE A 1 -18.82 10.91 6.83
N SER A 2 -19.76 10.61 7.72
CA SER A 2 -20.73 9.50 7.54
C SER A 2 -21.50 9.57 6.22
N ASN A 3 -21.96 10.75 5.80
CA ASN A 3 -22.67 10.92 4.52
C ASN A 3 -21.79 10.58 3.30
N LEU A 4 -20.50 10.94 3.31
CA LEU A 4 -19.57 10.62 2.22
C LEU A 4 -19.27 9.13 2.14
N ARG A 5 -19.11 8.47 3.31
CA ARG A 5 -18.92 7.02 3.38
C ARG A 5 -20.19 6.26 2.97
N ALA A 6 -21.37 6.76 3.32
CA ALA A 6 -22.66 6.22 2.87
C ALA A 6 -22.82 6.28 1.34
N LEU A 7 -22.18 7.25 0.68
CA LEU A 7 -22.09 7.34 -0.77
C LEU A 7 -20.98 6.46 -1.38
N GLY A 8 -20.36 5.56 -0.59
CA GLY A 8 -19.29 4.67 -1.03
C GLY A 8 -17.95 5.35 -1.31
N LYS A 9 -17.75 6.60 -0.87
CA LYS A 9 -16.48 7.31 -1.03
C LYS A 9 -15.49 6.91 0.06
N ARG A 10 -14.21 6.83 -0.29
CA ARG A 10 -13.11 6.77 0.68
C ARG A 10 -12.79 8.18 1.17
N VAL A 11 -12.76 8.38 2.47
CA VAL A 11 -12.61 9.68 3.12
C VAL A 11 -11.27 9.74 3.85
N LEU A 12 -10.44 10.71 3.50
CA LEU A 12 -9.25 11.10 4.25
C LEU A 12 -9.59 12.35 5.08
N MET A 13 -9.41 12.30 6.40
CA MET A 13 -9.55 13.47 7.28
C MET A 13 -8.17 14.05 7.57
N VAL A 14 -8.04 15.37 7.50
CA VAL A 14 -6.82 16.09 7.83
C VAL A 14 -7.14 17.10 8.93
N GLY A 15 -6.40 17.10 10.03
CA GLY A 15 -6.72 17.93 11.19
C GLY A 15 -5.53 18.18 12.13
N ASP A 16 -5.81 18.91 13.22
CA ASP A 16 -4.82 19.24 14.26
C ASP A 16 -4.57 18.09 15.25
N GLY A 17 -5.44 17.08 15.23
CA GLY A 17 -5.32 15.86 16.03
C GLY A 17 -5.80 15.97 17.47
N PHE A 18 -6.23 17.14 17.97
CA PHE A 18 -6.82 17.27 19.30
C PHE A 18 -8.32 17.52 19.22
N ASN A 19 -8.72 18.55 18.47
CA ASN A 19 -10.13 18.89 18.28
C ASN A 19 -10.79 17.96 17.26
N ASP A 20 -10.00 17.43 16.32
CA ASP A 20 -10.49 16.63 15.20
C ASP A 20 -10.45 15.11 15.45
N ILE A 21 -10.10 14.63 16.66
CA ILE A 21 -9.88 13.20 16.94
C ILE A 21 -11.05 12.32 16.52
N ILE A 22 -12.28 12.70 16.90
CA ILE A 22 -13.48 11.91 16.59
C ILE A 22 -13.72 11.85 15.07
N ALA A 23 -13.35 12.91 14.34
CA ALA A 23 -13.45 12.93 12.88
C ALA A 23 -12.36 12.08 12.23
N LEU A 24 -11.12 12.15 12.73
CA LEU A 24 -9.97 11.35 12.26
C LEU A 24 -10.25 9.84 12.40
N LEU A 25 -10.77 9.41 13.55
CA LEU A 25 -11.11 8.00 13.81
C LEU A 25 -12.31 7.49 12.97
N ARG A 26 -13.19 8.39 12.51
CA ARG A 26 -14.36 8.03 11.68
C ARG A 26 -14.06 7.95 10.19
N ALA A 27 -12.96 8.58 9.75
CA ALA A 27 -12.49 8.55 8.38
C ALA A 27 -11.91 7.17 8.03
N ASP A 28 -11.67 6.92 6.74
CA ASP A 28 -10.97 5.70 6.31
C ASP A 28 -9.45 5.82 6.52
N ALA A 29 -8.94 7.05 6.59
CA ALA A 29 -7.60 7.36 7.06
C ALA A 29 -7.55 8.77 7.65
N GLY A 30 -6.71 8.97 8.67
CA GLY A 30 -6.48 10.24 9.34
C GLY A 30 -5.05 10.75 9.16
N VAL A 31 -4.91 12.02 8.79
CA VAL A 31 -3.64 12.73 8.73
C VAL A 31 -3.64 13.85 9.75
N VAL A 32 -2.67 13.86 10.65
CA VAL A 32 -2.50 14.93 11.62
C VAL A 32 -1.31 15.80 11.26
N TYR A 33 -1.54 17.09 11.30
CA TYR A 33 -0.53 18.10 11.19
C TYR A 33 -0.06 18.49 12.60
N ALA A 34 1.18 18.16 12.94
CA ALA A 34 1.74 18.39 14.27
C ALA A 34 2.37 19.78 14.36
N SER A 35 1.63 20.73 14.93
CA SER A 35 2.13 22.04 15.33
C SER A 35 2.65 21.99 16.79
N GLY A 36 3.91 21.61 16.99
CA GLY A 36 4.59 21.74 18.30
C GLY A 36 4.60 20.51 19.21
N ARG A 37 4.55 20.75 20.53
CA ARG A 37 4.76 19.74 21.61
C ARG A 37 3.47 18.93 21.82
N ASN A 38 3.51 17.62 21.52
CA ASN A 38 2.79 16.51 22.19
C ASN A 38 1.96 15.54 21.29
N VAL A 39 2.32 14.24 21.42
CA VAL A 39 1.45 13.09 21.77
C VAL A 39 0.28 12.71 20.83
N TYR A 40 0.52 12.49 19.53
CA TYR A 40 -0.51 11.92 18.62
C TYR A 40 -0.20 10.52 18.07
N ASN A 41 0.91 9.90 18.48
CA ASN A 41 1.46 8.72 17.81
C ASN A 41 0.57 7.47 17.81
N ASN A 42 -0.45 7.37 18.67
CA ASN A 42 -1.24 6.14 18.79
C ASN A 42 -2.60 6.17 18.09
N TRP A 43 -3.04 7.31 17.56
CA TRP A 43 -4.44 7.49 17.11
C TRP A 43 -4.57 7.90 15.65
N VAL A 44 -3.46 8.00 14.90
CA VAL A 44 -3.41 8.64 13.58
C VAL A 44 -2.55 7.82 12.63
N ASP A 45 -3.01 7.63 11.39
CA ASP A 45 -2.30 6.85 10.37
C ASP A 45 -1.04 7.57 9.85
N VAL A 46 -1.11 8.89 9.69
CA VAL A 46 0.00 9.70 9.16
C VAL A 46 0.19 10.98 9.98
N LEU A 47 1.43 11.21 10.41
CA LEU A 47 1.84 12.43 11.12
C LEU A 47 2.75 13.29 10.24
N ILE A 48 2.32 14.51 9.94
CA ILE A 48 3.13 15.50 9.20
C ILE A 48 3.75 16.47 10.21
N LYS A 49 5.09 16.48 10.30
CA LYS A 49 5.86 17.35 11.21
C LYS A 49 6.22 18.73 10.60
N SER A 50 5.57 19.15 9.52
CA SER A 50 5.92 20.36 8.78
C SER A 50 5.12 21.59 9.24
N ARG A 51 5.56 22.78 8.83
CA ARG A 51 4.87 24.06 8.54
C ARG A 51 3.66 23.99 7.61
N ASP A 52 3.73 23.08 6.66
CA ASP A 52 2.99 23.24 5.43
C ASP A 52 1.97 22.12 5.20
N LEU A 53 0.89 22.44 4.49
CA LEU A 53 -0.10 21.47 4.02
C LEU A 53 0.33 20.78 2.71
N TYR A 54 1.36 21.29 2.03
CA TYR A 54 1.92 20.71 0.80
C TYR A 54 2.23 19.20 0.89
N PRO A 55 2.78 18.66 2.00
CA PRO A 55 3.07 17.23 2.13
C PRO A 55 1.82 16.34 2.00
N VAL A 56 0.61 16.86 2.27
CA VAL A 56 -0.64 16.13 2.04
C VAL A 56 -0.83 15.84 0.54
N ALA A 57 -0.52 16.80 -0.34
CA ALA A 57 -0.60 16.58 -1.78
C ALA A 57 0.43 15.56 -2.26
N ASP A 58 1.64 15.56 -1.68
CA ASP A 58 2.68 14.59 -2.02
C ASP A 58 2.34 13.17 -1.55
N LEU A 59 1.66 13.02 -0.40
CA LEU A 59 1.09 11.74 0.04
C LEU A 59 0.18 11.11 -1.03
N PHE A 60 -0.67 11.90 -1.69
CA PHE A 60 -1.51 11.37 -2.78
C PHE A 60 -0.69 10.95 -4.01
N LYS A 61 0.38 11.68 -4.35
CA LYS A 61 1.28 11.31 -5.46
C LYS A 61 2.03 10.01 -5.14
N ILE A 62 2.56 9.90 -3.92
CA ILE A 62 3.26 8.72 -3.42
C ILE A 62 2.31 7.52 -3.43
N ASN A 63 1.10 7.66 -2.89
CA ASN A 63 0.10 6.61 -2.87
C ASN A 63 -0.22 6.08 -4.28
N LYS A 64 -0.40 6.95 -5.27
CA LYS A 64 -0.64 6.53 -6.67
C LYS A 64 0.51 5.71 -7.23
N LYS A 65 1.75 6.14 -7.02
CA LYS A 65 2.95 5.42 -7.49
C LYS A 65 3.09 4.08 -6.78
N LEU A 66 2.92 4.06 -5.46
CA LEU A 66 3.05 2.87 -4.63
C LEU A 66 1.97 1.84 -4.98
N HIS A 67 0.72 2.28 -5.15
CA HIS A 67 -0.38 1.42 -5.58
C HIS A 67 -0.09 0.77 -6.93
N ARG A 68 0.45 1.51 -7.90
CA ARG A 68 0.83 0.94 -9.21
C ARG A 68 1.90 -0.16 -9.07
N ILE A 69 2.92 0.05 -8.23
CA ILE A 69 3.98 -0.95 -8.03
C ILE A 69 3.40 -2.20 -7.35
N ILE A 70 2.58 -2.04 -6.31
CA ILE A 70 1.94 -3.16 -5.61
C ILE A 70 1.04 -3.95 -6.57
N THR A 71 0.21 -3.27 -7.36
CA THR A 71 -0.67 -3.94 -8.32
C THR A 71 0.12 -4.75 -9.34
N VAL A 72 1.23 -4.22 -9.86
CA VAL A 72 2.12 -4.96 -10.78
C VAL A 72 2.78 -6.15 -10.07
N ASN A 73 3.22 -6.00 -8.83
CA ASN A 73 3.80 -7.10 -8.04
C ASN A 73 2.82 -8.25 -7.86
N VAL A 74 1.60 -7.94 -7.42
CA VAL A 74 0.55 -8.94 -7.20
C VAL A 74 0.18 -9.60 -8.53
N LEU A 75 0.05 -8.83 -9.61
CA LEU A 75 -0.31 -9.36 -10.92
C LEU A 75 0.79 -10.27 -11.48
N LEU A 76 2.07 -9.88 -11.38
CA LEU A 76 3.20 -10.73 -11.78
C LEU A 76 3.24 -12.02 -10.95
N ALA A 77 3.04 -11.90 -9.64
CA ALA A 77 3.04 -13.08 -8.76
C ALA A 77 1.96 -14.07 -9.15
N VAL A 78 0.72 -13.60 -9.29
CA VAL A 78 -0.42 -14.45 -9.65
C VAL A 78 -0.24 -15.07 -11.03
N LEU A 79 0.13 -14.27 -12.05
CA LEU A 79 0.25 -14.77 -13.41
C LEU A 79 1.34 -15.83 -13.57
N ILE A 80 2.53 -15.58 -13.01
CA ILE A 80 3.66 -16.50 -13.18
C ILE A 80 3.43 -17.78 -12.37
N THR A 81 2.91 -17.68 -11.14
CA THR A 81 2.58 -18.87 -10.34
C THR A 81 1.48 -19.69 -11.01
N PHE A 82 0.42 -19.05 -11.50
CA PHE A 82 -0.65 -19.75 -12.21
C PHE A 82 -0.16 -20.43 -13.49
N ALA A 83 0.60 -19.71 -14.32
CA ALA A 83 1.18 -20.26 -15.55
C ALA A 83 2.16 -21.40 -15.25
N GLY A 84 2.99 -21.29 -14.21
CA GLY A 84 3.92 -22.33 -13.78
C GLY A 84 3.19 -23.60 -13.33
N CYS A 85 2.13 -23.46 -12.52
CA CYS A 85 1.29 -24.60 -12.13
C CYS A 85 0.60 -25.25 -13.32
N ALA A 86 0.02 -24.45 -14.23
CA ALA A 86 -0.62 -24.98 -15.44
C ALA A 86 0.39 -25.70 -16.35
N GLY A 87 1.54 -25.09 -16.62
CA GLY A 87 2.58 -25.68 -17.46
C GLY A 87 3.09 -27.02 -16.94
N LEU A 88 3.26 -27.15 -15.63
CA LEU A 88 3.70 -28.41 -15.00
C LEU A 88 2.67 -29.52 -15.15
N VAL A 89 1.37 -29.21 -15.03
CA VAL A 89 0.29 -30.20 -15.19
C VAL A 89 0.21 -30.72 -16.63
N TRP A 90 0.38 -29.84 -17.63
CA TRP A 90 0.17 -30.19 -19.03
C TRP A 90 1.42 -30.70 -19.76
N PHE A 91 2.61 -30.18 -19.44
CA PHE A 91 3.83 -30.45 -20.21
C PHE A 91 4.86 -31.31 -19.47
N MET A 92 4.87 -31.29 -18.14
CA MET A 92 5.90 -31.99 -17.35
C MET A 92 5.35 -32.60 -16.05
N PRO A 93 4.42 -33.57 -16.13
CA PRO A 93 3.82 -34.18 -14.94
C PRO A 93 4.86 -34.89 -14.04
N GLN A 94 6.02 -35.25 -14.58
CA GLN A 94 7.11 -35.93 -13.87
C GLN A 94 8.11 -34.97 -13.22
N ALA A 95 8.07 -33.68 -13.55
CA ALA A 95 8.98 -32.66 -13.01
C ALA A 95 8.78 -32.43 -11.51
N GLY A 96 7.65 -32.87 -10.95
CA GLY A 96 7.43 -32.93 -9.51
C GLY A 96 7.42 -31.56 -8.82
N TRP A 97 7.66 -31.57 -7.51
CA TRP A 97 7.41 -30.43 -6.62
C TRP A 97 8.55 -29.39 -6.65
N THR A 98 9.73 -29.77 -7.13
CA THR A 98 10.95 -28.94 -7.13
C THR A 98 10.83 -27.72 -8.03
N TRP A 99 10.20 -27.86 -9.20
CA TRP A 99 9.96 -26.75 -10.12
C TRP A 99 8.93 -25.74 -9.60
N ILE A 100 7.93 -26.21 -8.85
CA ILE A 100 6.96 -25.33 -8.17
C ILE A 100 7.71 -24.45 -7.16
N VAL A 101 8.56 -25.06 -6.34
CA VAL A 101 9.35 -24.35 -5.33
C VAL A 101 10.34 -23.37 -5.98
N GLY A 102 11.07 -23.81 -7.01
CA GLY A 102 12.02 -22.97 -7.75
C GLY A 102 11.34 -21.80 -8.46
N GLY A 103 10.19 -22.04 -9.11
CA GLY A 103 9.40 -21.00 -9.76
C GLY A 103 8.84 -19.98 -8.76
N ALA A 104 8.31 -20.44 -7.63
CA ALA A 104 7.84 -19.55 -6.57
C ALA A 104 8.96 -18.67 -6.00
N LEU A 105 10.15 -19.22 -5.78
CA LEU A 105 11.34 -18.46 -5.36
C LEU A 105 11.75 -17.40 -6.39
N ALA A 106 11.76 -17.75 -7.68
CA ALA A 106 12.09 -16.80 -8.75
C ALA A 106 11.08 -15.64 -8.82
N VAL A 107 9.79 -15.92 -8.69
CA VAL A 107 8.72 -14.91 -8.63
C VAL A 107 8.89 -14.00 -7.42
N ALA A 108 9.17 -14.56 -6.25
CA ALA A 108 9.42 -13.77 -5.05
C ALA A 108 10.62 -12.82 -5.25
N GLY A 109 11.70 -13.29 -5.88
CA GLY A 109 12.85 -12.47 -6.26
C GLY A 109 12.48 -11.31 -7.20
N LEU A 110 11.69 -11.58 -8.24
CA LEU A 110 11.23 -10.54 -9.18
C LEU A 110 10.35 -9.48 -8.51
N VAL A 111 9.41 -9.91 -7.66
CA VAL A 111 8.55 -9.01 -6.88
C VAL A 111 9.38 -8.17 -5.92
N PHE A 112 10.37 -8.78 -5.25
CA PHE A 112 11.29 -8.07 -4.37
C PHE A 112 12.08 -6.99 -5.13
N LEU A 113 12.66 -7.35 -6.28
CA LEU A 113 13.40 -6.41 -7.13
C LEU A 113 12.50 -5.27 -7.62
N ASN A 114 11.28 -5.55 -8.06
CA ASN A 114 10.36 -4.49 -8.47
C ASN A 114 9.94 -3.59 -7.28
N SER A 115 9.87 -4.14 -6.06
CA SER A 115 9.57 -3.39 -4.84
C SER A 115 10.68 -2.40 -4.45
N THR A 116 11.93 -2.61 -4.87
CA THR A 116 13.02 -1.62 -4.64
C THR A 116 12.71 -0.26 -5.25
N ARG A 117 11.87 -0.20 -6.29
CA ARG A 117 11.40 1.06 -6.90
C ARG A 117 10.61 1.93 -5.92
N MET A 118 10.04 1.35 -4.87
CA MET A 118 9.34 2.11 -3.81
C MET A 118 10.29 3.04 -3.05
N LEU A 119 11.58 2.69 -2.92
CA LEU A 119 12.58 3.49 -2.21
C LEU A 119 12.94 4.78 -2.95
N ASN A 120 12.74 4.83 -4.26
CA ASN A 120 13.06 5.97 -5.11
C ASN A 120 11.83 6.84 -5.44
N ILE A 121 10.72 6.65 -4.74
CA ILE A 121 9.55 7.52 -4.89
C ILE A 121 9.86 8.87 -4.23
N LYS A 122 10.10 9.88 -5.07
CA LYS A 122 10.06 11.30 -4.69
C LYS A 122 8.64 11.86 -4.83
#